data_AF-A0A1B6CDE2-F1
#
_entry.id   AF-A0A1B6CDE2-F1
#
_cell.length_a   1.000
_cell.length_b   1.000
_cell.length_c   1.000
_cell.angle_alpha   90.00
_cell.angle_beta   90.00
_cell.angle_gamma   90.00
#
_symmetry.space_group_name_H-M   'P 1'
#
loop_
_entity.id
_entity.type
_entity.pdbx_description
1 polymer ?
#
loop_
_entity_poly.entity_id
_entity_poly.type
_entity_poly.pdbx_seq_one_letter_code
_entity_poly.pdbx_strand_id
1 'polypeptide(L)'
;LKVSATDPDCGVNAMVNYTLGEGFGKSSHFEVKSVSGEICIVAELDYEVQSAYEFSVIATDRGGLSTTAMVKIQLTDVNDNWPSFYPREYNVSLREGTVGGSNPLVVVVATDSDSGKFGTLTYRIVSGNDANIFRIDRNTGEIFLAQPNSISRRQYFRLNVSAIDGGGLRAHKDAEVYLTVGDSSERQTVFERSRYNFNIREDVVRNTIVG
;
A
#
# COMPACT_ATOMS: atom_id res chain seq x y z
N LEU A 1 -5.19 -27.13 5.32
CA LEU A 1 -4.01 -27.69 6.03
C LEU A 1 -4.52 -28.68 7.06
N LYS A 2 -3.82 -29.81 7.30
CA LYS A 2 -4.22 -30.80 8.31
C LYS A 2 -3.07 -31.02 9.28
N VAL A 3 -3.36 -31.00 10.58
CA VAL A 3 -2.46 -31.46 11.63
C VAL A 3 -2.91 -32.84 12.10
N SER A 4 -1.95 -33.72 12.39
CA SER A 4 -2.21 -35.08 12.84
C SER A 4 -1.28 -35.46 13.98
N ALA A 5 -1.85 -36.04 15.03
CA ALA A 5 -1.17 -36.71 16.11
C ALA A 5 -1.56 -38.21 16.09
N THR A 6 -0.63 -39.06 16.50
CA THR A 6 -0.82 -40.52 16.53
C THR A 6 -0.63 -40.99 17.96
N ASP A 7 -1.60 -41.74 18.46
CA ASP A 7 -1.56 -42.37 19.78
C ASP A 7 -1.15 -43.85 19.63
N PRO A 8 -0.17 -44.38 20.39
CA PRO A 8 0.25 -45.77 20.34
C PRO A 8 -0.79 -46.77 20.89
N ASP A 9 -1.80 -46.32 21.63
CA ASP A 9 -2.80 -47.17 22.25
C ASP A 9 -3.79 -47.74 21.22
N CYS A 10 -4.39 -48.89 21.53
CA CYS A 10 -5.38 -49.55 20.68
C CYS A 10 -6.81 -49.27 21.16
N GLY A 11 -7.78 -49.12 20.24
CA GLY A 11 -9.20 -48.95 20.55
C GLY A 11 -9.64 -47.49 20.69
N VAL A 12 -10.70 -47.22 21.47
CA VAL A 12 -11.25 -45.85 21.65
C VAL A 12 -10.24 -44.85 22.24
N ASN A 13 -9.18 -45.33 22.89
CA ASN A 13 -8.10 -44.50 23.42
C ASN A 13 -7.18 -43.94 22.33
N ALA A 14 -7.20 -44.53 21.12
CA ALA A 14 -6.49 -44.02 19.95
C ALA A 14 -7.16 -42.79 19.31
N MET A 15 -8.37 -42.42 19.77
CA MET A 15 -9.10 -41.26 19.25
C MET A 15 -8.59 -39.98 19.90
N VAL A 16 -7.93 -39.16 19.09
CA VAL A 16 -7.35 -37.88 19.50
C VAL A 16 -8.28 -36.74 19.09
N ASN A 17 -8.56 -35.84 20.04
CA ASN A 17 -9.30 -34.61 19.80
C ASN A 17 -8.37 -33.41 19.69
N TYR A 18 -8.59 -32.55 18.72
CA TYR A 18 -7.79 -31.34 18.50
C TYR A 18 -8.52 -30.08 18.99
N THR A 19 -7.78 -29.18 19.63
CA THR A 19 -8.26 -27.85 20.06
C THR A 19 -7.19 -26.80 19.84
N LEU A 20 -7.58 -25.55 19.55
CA LEU A 20 -6.63 -24.43 19.53
C LEU A 20 -6.20 -24.06 20.96
N GLY A 21 -4.96 -23.63 21.12
CA GLY A 21 -4.41 -23.21 22.40
C GLY A 21 -5.10 -21.97 22.99
N GLU A 22 -4.95 -21.78 24.30
CA GLU A 22 -5.55 -20.65 25.02
C GLU A 22 -5.09 -19.31 24.45
N GLY A 23 -6.02 -18.36 24.29
CA GLY A 23 -5.77 -17.03 23.71
C GLY A 23 -6.22 -16.87 22.26
N PHE A 24 -6.27 -17.94 21.46
CA PHE A 24 -6.79 -17.87 20.08
C PHE A 24 -8.30 -18.16 19.98
N GLY A 25 -8.90 -18.86 20.95
CA GLY A 25 -10.28 -19.36 20.84
C GLY A 25 -11.44 -18.34 20.92
N LYS A 26 -11.21 -17.03 21.09
CA LYS A 26 -12.28 -16.03 21.27
C LYS A 26 -12.46 -15.02 20.13
N SER A 27 -11.52 -14.93 19.19
CA SER A 27 -11.61 -14.02 18.03
C SER A 27 -10.72 -14.43 16.85
N SER A 28 -10.36 -15.71 16.71
CA SER A 28 -9.40 -16.14 15.69
C SER A 28 -10.06 -16.41 14.35
N HIS A 29 -9.34 -16.06 13.29
CA HIS A 29 -9.70 -16.34 11.90
C HIS A 29 -9.65 -17.84 11.55
N PHE A 30 -9.26 -18.70 12.49
CA PHE A 30 -9.04 -20.12 12.29
C PHE A 30 -9.82 -20.98 13.29
N GLU A 31 -10.32 -22.12 12.84
CA GLU A 31 -10.96 -23.15 13.66
C GLU A 31 -10.27 -24.49 13.37
N VAL A 32 -10.02 -25.32 14.40
CA VAL A 32 -9.57 -26.70 14.18
C VAL A 32 -10.74 -27.66 14.37
N LYS A 33 -10.96 -28.54 13.39
CA LYS A 33 -11.95 -29.60 13.47
C LYS A 33 -11.46 -30.67 14.44
N SER A 34 -12.21 -30.85 15.52
CA SER A 34 -11.79 -31.65 16.68
C SER A 34 -11.50 -33.11 16.35
N VAL A 35 -12.17 -33.70 15.35
CA VAL A 35 -12.01 -35.12 15.00
C VAL A 35 -11.00 -35.32 13.86
N SER A 36 -11.02 -34.46 12.85
CA SER A 36 -10.15 -34.62 11.66
C SER A 36 -8.79 -33.96 11.80
N GLY A 37 -8.62 -33.02 12.72
CA GLY A 37 -7.41 -32.19 12.84
C GLY A 37 -7.24 -31.20 11.67
N GLU A 38 -8.28 -30.96 10.89
CA GLU A 38 -8.26 -29.99 9.80
C GLU A 38 -8.40 -28.57 10.36
N ILE A 39 -7.58 -27.65 9.86
CA ILE A 39 -7.68 -26.23 10.20
C ILE A 39 -8.46 -25.53 9.10
N CYS A 40 -9.60 -24.94 9.49
CA CYS A 40 -10.50 -24.18 8.64
C CYS A 40 -10.34 -22.67 8.90
N ILE A 41 -10.57 -21.88 7.87
CA ILE A 41 -10.67 -20.42 7.97
C ILE A 41 -12.14 -20.10 8.26
N VAL A 42 -12.40 -19.31 9.30
CA VAL A 42 -13.77 -18.95 9.75
C VAL A 42 -14.05 -17.45 9.70
N ALA A 43 -13.03 -16.64 9.40
CA ALA A 43 -13.17 -15.21 9.13
C ALA A 43 -12.23 -14.80 7.99
N GLU A 44 -12.50 -13.66 7.37
CA GLU A 44 -11.69 -13.11 6.27
C GLU A 44 -10.25 -12.87 6.73
N LEU A 45 -9.30 -13.17 5.85
CA LEU A 45 -7.88 -12.96 6.07
C LEU A 45 -7.43 -11.80 5.19
N ASP A 46 -6.63 -10.91 5.75
CA ASP A 46 -6.17 -9.69 5.11
C ASP A 46 -4.66 -9.57 5.36
N TYR A 47 -3.88 -9.56 4.28
CA TYR A 47 -2.41 -9.57 4.33
C TYR A 47 -1.88 -8.24 4.87
N GLU A 48 -2.51 -7.13 4.48
CA GLU A 48 -2.18 -5.75 4.85
C GLU A 48 -2.41 -5.51 6.34
N VAL A 49 -3.40 -6.19 6.93
CA VAL A 49 -3.64 -6.16 8.38
C VAL A 49 -2.69 -7.10 9.12
N GLN A 50 -2.59 -8.36 8.67
CA GLN A 50 -1.75 -9.37 9.33
C GLN A 50 -1.26 -10.44 8.36
N SER A 51 0.02 -10.34 7.97
CA SER A 51 0.66 -11.24 7.01
C SER A 51 1.08 -12.61 7.57
N ALA A 52 1.05 -12.80 8.91
CA ALA A 52 1.40 -14.08 9.53
C ALA A 52 0.64 -14.34 10.83
N TYR A 53 0.27 -15.60 11.03
CA TYR A 53 -0.36 -16.10 12.25
C TYR A 53 0.48 -17.21 12.86
N GLU A 54 0.56 -17.21 14.18
CA GLU A 54 1.26 -18.24 14.93
C GLU A 54 0.42 -18.62 16.15
N PHE A 55 0.06 -19.89 16.25
CA PHE A 55 -0.77 -20.41 17.34
C PHE A 55 -0.45 -21.88 17.61
N SER A 56 -0.77 -22.33 18.82
CA SER A 56 -0.62 -23.73 19.20
C SER A 56 -1.89 -24.53 18.93
N VAL A 57 -1.72 -25.79 18.54
CA VAL A 57 -2.77 -26.81 18.49
C VAL A 57 -2.46 -27.86 19.53
N ILE A 58 -3.44 -28.16 20.37
CA ILE A 58 -3.38 -29.17 21.41
C ILE A 58 -4.15 -30.39 20.93
N ALA A 59 -3.52 -31.55 21.01
CA ALA A 59 -4.11 -32.84 20.67
C ALA A 59 -4.21 -33.65 21.95
N THR A 60 -5.42 -34.04 22.33
CA THR A 60 -5.72 -34.73 23.60
C THR A 60 -6.36 -36.08 23.32
N ASP A 61 -5.82 -37.14 23.90
CA ASP A 61 -6.40 -38.48 23.83
C ASP A 61 -7.65 -38.61 24.73
N ARG A 62 -8.27 -39.79 24.78
CA ARG A 62 -9.37 -40.05 25.74
C ARG A 62 -8.88 -40.40 27.14
N GLY A 63 -7.59 -40.65 27.32
CA GLY A 63 -6.93 -40.88 28.61
C GLY A 63 -6.62 -39.60 29.39
N GLY A 64 -6.74 -38.43 28.75
CA GLY A 64 -6.44 -37.11 29.30
C GLY A 64 -5.00 -36.64 29.07
N LEU A 65 -4.17 -37.40 28.34
CA LEU A 65 -2.85 -36.96 27.93
C LEU A 65 -2.96 -36.02 26.72
N SER A 66 -2.13 -34.98 26.70
CA SER A 66 -2.13 -34.01 25.62
C SER A 66 -0.72 -33.70 25.12
N THR A 67 -0.64 -33.36 23.84
CA THR A 67 0.57 -32.84 23.20
C THR A 67 0.25 -31.54 22.47
N THR A 68 1.25 -30.68 22.33
CA THR A 68 1.10 -29.35 21.75
C THR A 68 2.04 -29.18 20.57
N ALA A 69 1.52 -28.71 19.44
CA ALA A 69 2.30 -28.36 18.26
C ALA A 69 2.12 -26.87 17.92
N MET A 70 3.18 -26.20 17.50
CA MET A 70 3.12 -24.83 16.97
C MET A 70 2.79 -24.84 15.48
N VAL A 71 1.79 -24.06 15.10
CA VAL A 71 1.38 -23.84 13.72
C VAL A 71 1.70 -22.40 13.34
N LYS A 72 2.48 -22.24 12.27
CA LYS A 72 2.78 -20.95 11.65
C LYS A 72 2.14 -20.90 10.27
N ILE A 73 1.29 -19.91 10.05
CA ILE A 73 0.64 -19.63 8.78
C ILE A 73 1.21 -18.32 8.26
N GLN A 74 1.73 -18.34 7.03
CA GLN A 74 2.16 -17.14 6.32
C GLN A 74 1.17 -16.89 5.19
N LEU A 75 0.59 -15.70 5.16
CA LEU A 75 -0.24 -15.29 4.06
C LEU A 75 0.64 -14.93 2.87
N THR A 76 0.13 -15.21 1.67
CA THR A 76 0.69 -14.69 0.43
C THR A 76 -0.15 -13.52 0.01
N ASP A 77 0.50 -12.38 -0.18
CA ASP A 77 -0.10 -11.16 -0.67
C ASP A 77 -0.83 -11.37 -2.02
N VAL A 78 -1.99 -10.74 -2.15
CA VAL A 78 -2.81 -10.72 -3.36
C VAL A 78 -3.06 -9.27 -3.74
N ASN A 79 -3.08 -8.97 -5.04
CA ASN A 79 -3.20 -7.59 -5.51
C ASN A 79 -4.65 -7.09 -5.40
N ASP A 80 -5.11 -6.74 -4.21
CA ASP A 80 -6.49 -6.36 -3.90
C ASP A 80 -6.66 -4.92 -3.40
N ASN A 81 -5.55 -4.17 -3.24
CA ASN A 81 -5.60 -2.73 -3.04
C ASN A 81 -5.39 -1.98 -4.36
N TRP A 82 -6.07 -0.84 -4.51
CA TRP A 82 -5.92 0.02 -5.68
C TRP A 82 -5.03 1.22 -5.37
N PRO A 83 -4.22 1.67 -6.34
CA PRO A 83 -3.45 2.89 -6.17
C PRO A 83 -4.37 4.09 -5.91
N SER A 84 -4.04 4.91 -4.92
CA SER A 84 -4.86 6.05 -4.50
C SER A 84 -4.04 7.33 -4.38
N PHE A 85 -4.50 8.42 -5.00
CA PHE A 85 -3.83 9.72 -4.93
C PHE A 85 -4.29 10.54 -3.72
N TYR A 86 -3.34 11.13 -2.99
CA TYR A 86 -3.62 12.12 -1.96
C TYR A 86 -2.47 13.15 -1.85
N PRO A 87 -2.72 14.45 -2.09
CA PRO A 87 -3.98 15.03 -2.57
C PRO A 87 -4.31 14.60 -4.01
N ARG A 88 -5.55 14.84 -4.46
CA ARG A 88 -5.98 14.55 -5.85
C ARG A 88 -5.87 15.75 -6.79
N GLU A 89 -5.75 16.95 -6.25
CA GLU A 89 -5.65 18.18 -7.02
C GLU A 89 -4.36 18.89 -6.65
N TYR A 90 -3.60 19.30 -7.67
CA TYR A 90 -2.34 20.01 -7.52
C TYR A 90 -2.42 21.31 -8.31
N ASN A 91 -2.07 22.43 -7.69
CA ASN A 91 -2.03 23.74 -8.34
C ASN A 91 -0.60 24.23 -8.42
N VAL A 92 -0.15 24.59 -9.62
CA VAL A 92 1.23 25.00 -9.91
C VAL A 92 1.20 26.29 -10.72
N SER A 93 1.83 27.33 -10.21
CA SER A 93 2.05 28.57 -10.96
C SER A 93 3.43 28.55 -11.60
N LEU A 94 3.48 28.66 -12.92
CA LEU A 94 4.68 28.80 -13.73
C LEU A 94 4.91 30.27 -14.09
N ARG A 95 6.17 30.63 -14.34
CA ARG A 95 6.52 31.94 -14.87
C ARG A 95 6.87 31.81 -16.34
N GLU A 96 6.60 32.86 -17.11
CA GLU A 96 7.16 32.94 -18.45
C GLU A 96 8.69 32.89 -18.38
N GLY A 97 9.32 32.12 -19.28
CA GLY A 97 10.76 31.89 -19.24
C GLY A 97 11.21 30.87 -18.21
N THR A 98 10.30 30.15 -17.54
CA THR A 98 10.67 28.93 -16.79
C THR A 98 11.42 27.99 -17.73
N VAL A 99 12.71 27.78 -17.42
CA VAL A 99 13.57 26.88 -18.19
C VAL A 99 13.24 25.45 -17.78
N GLY A 100 13.15 24.56 -18.76
CA GLY A 100 13.05 23.12 -18.50
C GLY A 100 14.36 22.61 -17.90
N GLY A 101 14.32 21.45 -17.24
CA GLY A 101 15.53 20.89 -16.66
C GLY A 101 15.28 19.78 -15.66
N SER A 102 16.19 19.71 -14.68
CA SER A 102 16.24 18.71 -13.61
C SER A 102 15.36 19.03 -12.41
N ASN A 103 14.80 20.24 -12.31
CA ASN A 103 13.91 20.60 -11.22
C ASN A 103 12.46 20.25 -11.58
N PRO A 104 11.76 19.46 -10.75
CA PRO A 104 10.36 19.15 -10.98
C PRO A 104 9.47 20.37 -10.70
N LEU A 105 8.43 20.54 -11.51
CA LEU A 105 7.38 21.54 -11.31
C LEU A 105 6.47 21.16 -10.14
N VAL A 106 6.17 19.88 -10.03
CA VAL A 106 5.30 19.29 -9.00
C VAL A 106 5.58 17.81 -8.90
N VAL A 107 5.28 17.21 -7.75
CA VAL A 107 5.31 15.77 -7.56
C VAL A 107 3.92 15.29 -7.21
N VAL A 108 3.35 14.40 -8.04
CA VAL A 108 2.12 13.70 -7.67
C VAL A 108 2.47 12.49 -6.81
N VAL A 109 1.60 12.16 -5.86
CA VAL A 109 1.83 11.06 -4.92
C VAL A 109 0.60 10.17 -4.87
N ALA A 110 0.79 8.92 -5.25
CA ALA A 110 -0.15 7.85 -5.00
C ALA A 110 0.43 6.84 -3.99
N THR A 111 -0.45 6.18 -3.27
CA THR A 111 -0.14 5.13 -2.31
C THR A 111 -0.94 3.88 -2.64
N ASP A 112 -0.33 2.74 -2.39
CA ASP A 112 -0.92 1.41 -2.48
C ASP A 112 -0.44 0.62 -1.27
N SER A 113 -1.36 -0.10 -0.63
CA SER A 113 -1.11 -0.83 0.61
C SER A 113 -0.49 -2.19 0.36
N ASP A 114 -0.63 -2.73 -0.85
CA ASP A 114 -0.09 -4.04 -1.22
C ASP A 114 1.45 -4.06 -1.09
N SER A 115 2.03 -5.24 -0.98
CA SER A 115 3.48 -5.41 -0.81
C SER A 115 4.22 -5.71 -2.12
N GLY A 116 5.53 -5.44 -2.10
CA GLY A 116 6.42 -5.79 -3.21
C GLY A 116 5.98 -5.20 -4.55
N LYS A 117 5.79 -6.06 -5.56
CA LYS A 117 5.38 -5.62 -6.90
C LYS A 117 3.97 -5.05 -6.95
N PHE A 118 3.08 -5.52 -6.08
CA PHE A 118 1.68 -5.10 -6.01
C PHE A 118 1.58 -3.70 -5.37
N GLY A 119 2.46 -3.35 -4.44
CA GLY A 119 2.61 -1.97 -3.97
C GLY A 119 3.45 -1.03 -4.86
N THR A 120 4.06 -1.52 -5.94
CA THR A 120 5.03 -0.73 -6.72
C THR A 120 4.36 0.16 -7.78
N LEU A 121 4.35 1.46 -7.45
CA LEU A 121 4.05 2.66 -8.22
C LEU A 121 4.62 2.79 -9.65
N THR A 122 3.79 2.85 -10.71
CA THR A 122 4.16 3.56 -11.94
C THR A 122 3.17 4.66 -12.35
N TYR A 123 3.70 5.83 -12.72
CA TYR A 123 2.93 7.04 -13.02
C TYR A 123 2.92 7.39 -14.50
N ARG A 124 1.81 7.95 -14.98
CA ARG A 124 1.66 8.43 -16.37
C ARG A 124 0.70 9.60 -16.49
N ILE A 125 1.06 10.58 -17.32
CA ILE A 125 0.10 11.60 -17.78
C ILE A 125 -0.80 10.96 -18.85
N VAL A 126 -2.09 10.83 -18.56
CA VAL A 126 -3.06 10.12 -19.41
C VAL A 126 -3.88 11.07 -20.29
N SER A 127 -3.98 12.35 -19.94
CA SER A 127 -4.61 13.37 -20.80
C SER A 127 -4.12 14.78 -20.45
N GLY A 128 -4.38 15.74 -21.35
CA GLY A 128 -4.06 17.16 -21.16
C GLY A 128 -2.63 17.55 -21.53
N ASN A 129 -1.88 16.65 -22.18
CA ASN A 129 -0.48 16.85 -22.57
C ASN A 129 -0.23 16.42 -24.03
N ASP A 130 -1.17 16.69 -24.94
CA ASP A 130 -1.10 16.20 -26.33
C ASP A 130 0.12 16.72 -27.09
N ALA A 131 0.58 17.92 -26.75
CA ALA A 131 1.78 18.54 -27.32
C ALA A 131 3.09 18.06 -26.67
N ASN A 132 3.05 17.15 -25.69
CA ASN A 132 4.20 16.66 -24.93
C ASN A 132 5.05 17.80 -24.32
N ILE A 133 4.36 18.83 -23.82
CA ILE A 133 4.98 20.00 -23.15
C ILE A 133 5.54 19.59 -21.79
N PHE A 134 4.88 18.65 -21.13
CA PHE A 134 5.28 18.11 -19.84
C PHE A 134 5.78 16.68 -19.99
N ARG A 135 6.68 16.26 -19.10
CA ARG A 135 7.07 14.86 -18.92
C ARG A 135 6.89 14.47 -17.46
N ILE A 136 6.58 13.21 -17.20
CA ILE A 136 6.50 12.66 -15.85
C ILE A 136 7.56 11.57 -15.69
N ASP A 137 8.26 11.56 -14.56
CA ASP A 137 9.05 10.40 -14.16
C ASP A 137 8.10 9.31 -13.67
N ARG A 138 8.16 8.17 -14.36
CA ARG A 138 7.27 7.02 -14.10
C ARG A 138 7.42 6.43 -12.71
N ASN A 139 8.54 6.61 -12.01
CA ASN A 139 8.79 5.96 -10.72
C ASN A 139 8.61 6.95 -9.57
N THR A 140 8.93 8.24 -9.77
CA THR A 140 8.86 9.25 -8.69
C THR A 140 7.59 10.09 -8.69
N GLY A 141 6.83 10.10 -9.81
CA GLY A 141 5.66 10.96 -9.97
C GLY A 141 6.02 12.44 -10.19
N GLU A 142 7.29 12.74 -10.42
CA GLU A 142 7.78 14.10 -10.66
C GLU A 142 7.45 14.57 -12.08
N ILE A 143 6.78 15.71 -12.18
CA ILE A 143 6.41 16.32 -13.46
C ILE A 143 7.39 17.44 -13.77
N PHE A 144 7.94 17.43 -14.98
CA PHE A 144 8.92 18.40 -15.47
C PHE A 144 8.42 19.09 -16.74
N LEU A 145 8.93 20.29 -16.99
CA LEU A 145 8.76 21.00 -18.25
C LEU A 145 9.71 20.42 -19.31
N ALA A 146 9.16 19.78 -20.34
CA ALA A 146 9.92 19.19 -21.45
C ALA A 146 10.12 20.15 -22.63
N GLN A 147 9.14 21.04 -22.88
CA GLN A 147 9.21 22.02 -23.95
C GLN A 147 9.01 23.46 -23.41
N PRO A 148 10.08 24.13 -22.97
CA PRO A 148 9.99 25.46 -22.38
C PRO A 148 9.52 26.55 -23.34
N ASN A 149 9.77 26.38 -24.64
CA ASN A 149 9.37 27.34 -25.67
C ASN A 149 7.88 27.21 -26.06
N SER A 150 7.20 26.16 -25.60
CA SER A 150 5.79 25.88 -25.90
C SER A 150 4.85 26.49 -24.86
N ILE A 151 5.38 27.10 -23.80
CA ILE A 151 4.60 27.81 -22.78
C ILE A 151 4.63 29.32 -23.02
N SER A 152 3.49 29.98 -22.86
CA SER A 152 3.37 31.44 -22.94
C SER A 152 2.43 31.99 -21.85
N ARG A 153 2.48 33.30 -21.60
CA ARG A 153 1.59 33.96 -20.62
C ARG A 153 0.12 33.63 -20.84
N ARG A 154 -0.64 33.58 -19.74
CA ARG A 154 -2.09 33.35 -19.69
C ARG A 154 -2.54 32.00 -20.26
N GLN A 155 -1.61 31.06 -20.43
CA GLN A 155 -1.95 29.68 -20.70
C GLN A 155 -2.32 28.96 -19.41
N TYR A 156 -3.22 28.00 -19.57
CA TYR A 156 -3.69 27.12 -18.54
C TYR A 156 -3.63 25.68 -19.05
N PHE A 157 -3.07 24.80 -18.24
CA PHE A 157 -3.00 23.37 -18.52
C PHE A 157 -3.66 22.60 -17.40
N ARG A 158 -4.37 21.54 -17.77
CA ARG A 158 -4.96 20.57 -16.85
C ARG A 158 -4.49 19.19 -17.27
N LEU A 159 -3.53 18.65 -16.52
CA LEU A 159 -3.01 17.31 -16.75
C LEU A 159 -3.78 16.32 -15.90
N ASN A 160 -4.20 15.21 -16.50
CA ASN A 160 -4.73 14.08 -15.75
C ASN A 160 -3.62 13.04 -15.59
N VAL A 161 -3.33 12.63 -14.36
CA VAL A 161 -2.21 11.75 -14.02
C VAL A 161 -2.74 10.51 -13.32
N SER A 162 -2.33 9.36 -13.83
CA SER A 162 -2.74 8.07 -13.34
C SER A 162 -1.57 7.29 -12.75
N ALA A 163 -1.89 6.40 -11.82
CA ALA A 163 -0.97 5.43 -11.26
C ALA A 163 -1.49 4.02 -11.55
N ILE A 164 -0.57 3.11 -11.86
CA ILE A 164 -0.82 1.68 -12.02
C ILE A 164 0.24 0.92 -11.23
N ASP A 165 -0.18 -0.10 -10.50
CA ASP A 165 0.73 -0.99 -9.78
C ASP A 165 1.45 -1.99 -10.71
N GLY A 166 2.29 -2.84 -10.14
CA GLY A 166 2.96 -3.92 -10.88
C GLY A 166 2.05 -5.14 -11.17
N GLY A 167 0.85 -5.20 -10.59
CA GLY A 167 -0.17 -6.22 -10.84
C GLY A 167 -1.15 -5.88 -11.97
N GLY A 168 -1.20 -4.61 -12.39
CA GLY A 168 -2.12 -4.06 -13.38
C GLY A 168 -3.33 -3.31 -12.82
N LEU A 169 -3.53 -3.18 -11.51
CA LEU A 169 -4.61 -2.33 -11.00
C LEU A 169 -4.23 -0.86 -11.13
N ARG A 170 -5.19 -0.11 -11.66
CA ARG A 170 -5.08 1.32 -11.93
C ARG A 170 -5.86 2.10 -10.90
N ALA A 171 -5.36 3.27 -10.53
CA ALA A 171 -6.10 4.20 -9.71
C ALA A 171 -7.52 4.42 -10.25
N HIS A 172 -8.53 4.19 -9.41
CA HIS A 172 -9.93 4.46 -9.76
C HIS A 172 -10.17 5.95 -10.07
N LYS A 173 -9.33 6.80 -9.48
CA LYS A 173 -9.52 8.22 -9.34
C LYS A 173 -8.17 8.90 -9.54
N ASP A 174 -7.90 9.25 -10.79
CA ASP A 174 -6.68 9.95 -11.22
C ASP A 174 -6.49 11.29 -10.49
N ALA A 175 -5.25 11.80 -10.47
CA ALA A 175 -4.90 13.12 -9.96
C ALA A 175 -4.97 14.17 -11.08
N GLU A 176 -5.46 15.36 -10.73
CA GLU A 176 -5.51 16.51 -11.63
C GLU A 176 -4.44 17.53 -11.24
N VAL A 177 -3.63 17.92 -12.24
CA VAL A 177 -2.58 18.93 -12.08
C VAL A 177 -2.93 20.15 -12.91
N TYR A 178 -3.17 21.24 -12.23
CA TYR A 178 -3.53 22.54 -12.77
C TYR A 178 -2.28 23.42 -12.85
N LEU A 179 -1.87 23.79 -14.07
CA LEU A 179 -0.73 24.68 -14.28
C LEU A 179 -1.19 26.00 -14.89
N THR A 180 -0.86 27.11 -14.24
CA THR A 180 -1.14 28.48 -14.72
C THR A 180 0.17 29.19 -15.03
N VAL A 181 0.27 29.85 -16.19
CA VAL A 181 1.46 30.65 -16.54
C VAL A 181 1.18 32.14 -16.28
N GLY A 182 1.66 32.62 -15.13
CA GLY A 182 1.47 33.99 -14.64
C GLY A 182 2.55 34.98 -15.08
N ASP A 183 2.29 36.26 -14.87
CA ASP A 183 3.29 37.33 -15.06
C ASP A 183 4.30 37.32 -13.90
N SER A 184 5.55 37.71 -14.15
CA SER A 184 6.60 37.81 -13.13
C SER A 184 6.26 38.81 -12.01
N SER A 185 5.26 39.67 -12.22
CA SER A 185 4.72 40.63 -11.26
C SER A 185 3.63 40.08 -10.32
N GLU A 186 3.01 38.94 -10.62
CA GLU A 186 1.98 38.32 -9.77
C GLU A 186 2.66 37.38 -8.76
N ARG A 187 2.81 37.83 -7.51
CA ARG A 187 3.38 37.02 -6.43
C ARG A 187 2.33 36.07 -5.87
N GLN A 188 2.10 34.94 -6.54
CA GLN A 188 1.35 33.84 -5.94
C GLN A 188 2.23 33.11 -4.92
N THR A 189 1.65 32.72 -3.79
CA THR A 189 2.33 31.88 -2.79
C THR A 189 2.61 30.51 -3.39
N VAL A 190 3.89 30.14 -3.42
CA VAL A 190 4.37 28.84 -3.86
C VAL A 190 5.16 28.19 -2.73
N PHE A 191 5.08 26.88 -2.62
CA PHE A 191 6.05 26.14 -1.82
C PHE A 191 7.44 26.28 -2.44
N GLU A 192 8.48 26.35 -1.61
CA GLU A 192 9.87 26.40 -2.08
C GLU A 192 10.26 25.11 -2.80
N ARG A 193 9.68 23.98 -2.36
CA ARG A 193 9.93 22.66 -2.91
C ARG A 193 8.62 21.96 -3.24
N SER A 194 8.66 21.13 -4.28
CA SER A 194 7.56 20.24 -4.67
C SER A 194 7.40 19.05 -3.73
N ARG A 195 8.41 18.76 -2.90
CA ARG A 195 8.40 17.73 -1.85
C ARG A 195 9.33 18.13 -0.70
N TYR A 196 8.89 17.87 0.52
CA TYR A 196 9.70 17.96 1.73
C TYR A 196 9.81 16.58 2.38
N ASN A 197 11.02 16.14 2.71
CA ASN A 197 11.28 14.85 3.35
C ASN A 197 11.93 15.11 4.71
N PHE A 198 11.39 14.51 5.76
CA PHE A 198 11.92 14.60 7.12
C PHE A 198 12.00 13.19 7.72
N ASN A 199 13.03 12.93 8.54
CA ASN A 199 13.18 11.68 9.28
C ASN A 199 13.13 12.00 10.78
N ILE A 200 12.23 11.33 11.50
CA ILE A 200 12.05 11.50 12.94
C ILE A 200 12.14 10.15 13.66
N ARG A 201 12.48 10.17 14.96
CA ARG A 201 12.43 8.96 15.80
C ARG A 201 11.00 8.76 16.32
N GLU A 202 10.61 7.51 16.57
CA GLU A 202 9.27 7.19 17.07
C GLU A 202 9.04 7.63 18.52
N ASP A 203 10.12 7.77 19.31
CA ASP A 203 10.10 8.12 20.73
C ASP A 203 10.11 9.63 21.00
N VAL A 204 9.89 10.45 19.95
CA VAL A 204 9.83 11.91 20.11
C VAL A 204 8.63 12.32 20.98
N VAL A 205 8.86 13.31 21.84
CA VAL A 205 7.81 13.82 22.72
C VAL A 205 6.73 14.56 21.95
N ARG A 206 5.53 14.59 22.54
CA ARG A 206 4.40 15.35 22.00
C ARG A 206 4.80 16.81 21.77
N ASN A 207 4.37 17.38 20.64
CA ASN A 207 4.66 18.74 20.17
C ASN A 207 6.09 18.98 19.65
N THR A 208 6.82 17.94 19.24
CA THR A 208 8.08 18.11 18.51
C THR A 208 7.81 18.73 17.13
N ILE A 209 8.53 19.81 16.79
CA ILE A 209 8.47 20.44 15.47
C ILE A 209 9.30 19.60 14.49
N VAL A 210 8.70 19.20 13.37
CA VAL A 210 9.31 18.27 12.40
C VAL A 210 9.72 18.94 11.08
N GLY A 211 9.22 20.15 10.84
CA GLY A 211 9.37 20.91 9.59
C GLY A 211 8.31 21.98 9.47
#